data_AF-A0A1I2YRS5-F1
#
_entry.id   AF-A0A1I2YRS5-F1
#
_cell.length_a   1.000
_cell.length_b   1.000
_cell.length_c   1.000
_cell.angle_alpha   90.00
_cell.angle_beta   90.00
_cell.angle_gamma   90.00
#
_symmetry.space_group_name_H-M   'P 1'
#
loop_
_entity.id
_entity.type
_entity.pdbx_description
1 polymer ?
#
loop_
_entity_poly.entity_id
_entity_poly.type
_entity_poly.pdbx_seq_one_letter_code
_entity_poly.pdbx_strand_id
1 'polypeptide(L)'
;MQGRSEGIPANLFSLSGDSINVEYGTGTLTGSSLVYRDDQLNRSFANEELTVENTLLGQLVTVTLSQIPDLEVVTFTLVLPAITVTDHNVPIDVEVAGITATHPTTIAGPGPGQQAFYSLVTLIGTAEAAVF
;
A
#
# COMPACT_ATOMS: atom_id res chain seq x y z
N MET A 1 -14.01 36.44 8.05
CA MET A 1 -13.05 35.43 7.56
C MET A 1 -13.38 34.13 8.28
N GLN A 2 -14.04 33.17 7.62
CA GLN A 2 -14.40 31.88 8.23
C GLN A 2 -13.14 31.03 8.31
N GLY A 3 -12.84 30.51 9.50
CA GLY A 3 -11.68 29.65 9.74
C GLY A 3 -11.79 28.42 8.86
N ARG A 4 -10.74 28.16 8.07
CA ARG A 4 -10.61 26.88 7.38
C ARG A 4 -10.50 25.84 8.48
N SER A 5 -11.43 24.89 8.55
CA SER A 5 -11.20 23.65 9.29
C SER A 5 -9.88 23.08 8.77
N GLU A 6 -8.89 22.98 9.65
CA GLU A 6 -7.59 22.40 9.30
C GLU A 6 -7.85 20.93 8.94
N GLY A 7 -7.46 20.52 7.73
CA GLY A 7 -7.73 19.16 7.26
C GLY A 7 -6.92 18.16 8.08
N ILE A 8 -7.57 17.08 8.50
CA ILE A 8 -6.95 16.02 9.29
C ILE A 8 -6.37 14.99 8.31
N PRO A 9 -5.09 14.60 8.40
CA PRO A 9 -4.53 13.58 7.52
C PRO A 9 -5.22 12.23 7.78
N ALA A 10 -5.62 11.55 6.70
CA ALA A 10 -6.13 10.18 6.81
C ALA A 10 -4.98 9.24 7.18
N ASN A 11 -5.28 8.26 8.02
CA ASN A 11 -4.33 7.29 8.54
C ASN A 11 -4.86 5.85 8.51
N LEU A 12 -6.08 5.63 8.03
CA LEU A 12 -6.67 4.33 7.79
C LEU A 12 -7.27 4.28 6.39
N PHE A 13 -6.95 3.22 5.65
CA PHE A 13 -7.34 3.02 4.27
C PHE A 13 -7.86 1.61 4.12
N SER A 14 -9.10 1.47 3.66
CA SER A 14 -9.72 0.18 3.33
C SER A 14 -10.07 0.19 1.87
N LEU A 15 -9.37 -0.62 1.07
CA LEU A 15 -9.29 -0.50 -0.37
C LEU A 15 -9.48 -1.87 -1.03
N SER A 16 -10.15 -1.90 -2.18
CA SER A 16 -10.36 -3.13 -2.94
C SER A 16 -10.38 -2.88 -4.45
N GLY A 17 -9.97 -3.87 -5.23
CA GLY A 17 -9.97 -3.79 -6.68
C GLY A 17 -9.59 -5.14 -7.29
N ASP A 18 -10.28 -5.53 -8.35
CA ASP A 18 -10.25 -6.90 -8.88
C ASP A 18 -10.48 -7.93 -7.74
N SER A 19 -9.55 -8.86 -7.53
CA SER A 19 -9.58 -9.82 -6.41
C SER A 19 -8.79 -9.34 -5.18
N ILE A 20 -8.17 -8.16 -5.22
CA ILE A 20 -7.27 -7.67 -4.18
C ILE A 20 -8.03 -6.80 -3.16
N ASN A 21 -7.79 -7.05 -1.88
CA ASN A 21 -8.23 -6.24 -0.76
C ASN A 21 -7.00 -5.82 0.07
N VAL A 22 -6.92 -4.54 0.40
CA VAL A 22 -5.82 -3.95 1.16
C VAL A 22 -6.40 -3.09 2.28
N GLU A 23 -5.95 -3.35 3.51
CA GLU A 23 -6.16 -2.44 4.63
C GLU A 23 -4.80 -1.91 5.06
N TYR A 24 -4.62 -0.60 5.07
CA TYR A 24 -3.38 0.05 5.51
C TYR A 24 -3.69 1.05 6.61
N GLY A 25 -2.99 0.95 7.73
CA GLY A 25 -3.18 1.82 8.89
C GLY A 25 -1.86 2.33 9.44
N THR A 26 -1.84 3.58 9.89
CA THR A 26 -0.70 4.18 10.61
C THR A 26 -1.17 4.76 11.95
N GLY A 27 -0.52 4.32 13.03
CA GLY A 27 -0.75 4.83 14.38
C GLY A 27 0.54 5.31 15.02
N THR A 28 0.46 6.37 15.84
CA THR A 28 1.63 6.89 16.57
C THR A 28 2.15 5.92 17.63
N LEU A 29 1.26 5.12 18.23
CA LEU A 29 1.61 4.13 19.27
C LEU A 29 1.84 2.73 18.72
N THR A 30 1.07 2.34 17.69
CA THR A 30 1.06 0.98 17.13
C THR A 30 1.96 0.83 15.90
N GLY A 31 2.45 1.93 15.32
CA GLY A 31 3.21 1.92 14.08
C GLY A 31 2.33 1.71 12.85
N SER A 32 2.94 1.31 11.73
CA SER A 32 2.23 1.01 10.49
C SER A 32 1.90 -0.47 10.39
N SER A 33 0.77 -0.80 9.76
CA SER A 33 0.44 -2.18 9.40
C SER A 33 -0.29 -2.23 8.07
N LEU A 34 -0.12 -3.32 7.34
CA LEU A 34 -0.82 -3.57 6.08
C LEU A 34 -1.36 -4.99 6.06
N VAL A 35 -2.65 -5.15 5.80
CA VAL A 35 -3.28 -6.44 5.51
C VAL A 35 -3.51 -6.51 4.02
N TYR A 36 -2.95 -7.53 3.38
CA TYR A 36 -3.15 -7.83 1.97
C TYR A 36 -3.89 -9.15 1.82
N ARG A 37 -4.91 -9.16 0.95
CA ARG A 37 -5.64 -10.37 0.60
C ARG A 37 -5.95 -10.42 -0.89
N ASP A 38 -5.75 -11.58 -1.48
CA ASP A 38 -6.28 -11.94 -2.80
C ASP A 38 -6.88 -13.36 -2.77
N ASP A 39 -7.11 -13.96 -3.95
CA ASP A 39 -7.70 -15.29 -4.09
C ASP A 39 -6.81 -16.43 -3.52
N GLN A 40 -5.52 -16.17 -3.30
CA GLN A 40 -4.52 -17.18 -2.90
C GLN A 40 -3.84 -16.85 -1.57
N LEU A 41 -3.70 -15.58 -1.25
CA LEU A 41 -2.92 -15.07 -0.12
C LEU A 41 -3.82 -14.25 0.82
N ASN A 42 -3.59 -14.41 2.12
CA ASN A 42 -4.14 -13.55 3.16
C ASN A 42 -3.05 -13.35 4.23
N ARG A 43 -2.40 -12.19 4.22
CA ARG A 43 -1.25 -11.90 5.07
C ARG A 43 -1.32 -10.51 5.67
N SER A 44 -0.92 -10.40 6.93
CA SER A 44 -0.71 -9.14 7.62
C SER A 44 0.78 -8.87 7.75
N PHE A 45 1.18 -7.62 7.56
CA PHE A 45 2.54 -7.12 7.60
C PHE A 45 2.66 -6.06 8.69
N ALA A 46 3.61 -6.26 9.59
CA ALA A 46 3.94 -5.29 10.64
C ALA A 46 4.86 -4.19 10.12
N ASN A 47 5.09 -3.16 10.94
CA ASN A 47 5.87 -1.98 10.59
C ASN A 47 7.28 -2.32 10.05
N GLU A 48 7.95 -3.30 10.62
CA GLU A 48 9.28 -3.74 10.20
C GLU A 48 9.30 -4.53 8.87
N GLU A 49 8.15 -5.02 8.41
CA GLU A 49 7.99 -5.71 7.12
C GLU A 49 7.60 -4.74 5.99
N LEU A 50 7.31 -3.48 6.33
CA LEU A 50 6.91 -2.43 5.42
C LEU A 50 8.12 -1.59 5.02
N THR A 51 8.27 -1.36 3.71
CA THR A 51 9.16 -0.31 3.19
C THR A 51 8.31 0.86 2.74
N VAL A 52 8.42 2.01 3.44
CA VAL A 52 7.65 3.21 3.16
C VAL A 52 8.56 4.31 2.63
N GLU A 53 8.27 4.79 1.43
CA GLU A 53 9.03 5.85 0.76
C GLU A 53 8.14 7.07 0.48
N ASN A 54 8.59 8.25 0.88
CA ASN A 54 7.92 9.51 0.55
C ASN A 54 8.38 9.99 -0.83
N THR A 55 7.44 10.20 -1.74
CA THR A 55 7.71 10.60 -3.14
C THR A 55 6.82 11.77 -3.55
N LEU A 56 7.01 12.28 -4.78
CA LEU A 56 6.12 13.29 -5.36
C LEU A 56 4.69 12.77 -5.62
N LEU A 57 4.50 11.45 -5.68
CA LEU A 57 3.19 10.82 -5.86
C LEU A 57 2.45 10.64 -4.51
N GLY A 58 3.11 10.91 -3.39
CA GLY A 58 2.67 10.52 -2.05
C GLY A 58 3.57 9.44 -1.47
N GLN A 59 3.01 8.58 -0.62
CA GLN A 59 3.73 7.47 0.00
C GLN A 59 3.65 6.22 -0.88
N LEU A 60 4.79 5.56 -1.06
CA LEU A 60 4.87 4.21 -1.63
C LEU A 60 5.05 3.24 -0.48
N VAL A 61 4.03 2.43 -0.20
CA VAL A 61 4.03 1.45 0.89
C VAL A 61 4.21 0.06 0.29
N THR A 62 5.37 -0.54 0.48
CA THR A 62 5.76 -1.79 -0.18
C THR A 62 5.91 -2.94 0.82
N VAL A 63 5.40 -4.11 0.45
CA VAL A 63 5.54 -5.38 1.17
C VAL A 63 6.02 -6.50 0.25
N THR A 64 6.68 -7.52 0.80
CA THR A 64 7.07 -8.73 0.05
C THR A 64 6.00 -9.81 0.21
N LEU A 65 5.28 -10.12 -0.88
CA LEU A 65 4.24 -11.14 -0.89
C LEU A 65 4.85 -12.56 -0.91
N SER A 66 5.88 -12.75 -1.74
CA SER A 66 6.57 -14.03 -1.91
C SER A 66 8.06 -13.82 -2.18
N GLN A 67 8.89 -14.72 -1.67
CA GLN A 67 10.33 -14.73 -1.94
C GLN A 67 10.80 -16.18 -2.06
N ILE A 68 11.10 -16.61 -3.28
CA ILE A 68 11.58 -17.95 -3.60
C ILE A 68 12.97 -17.81 -4.21
N PRO A 69 14.04 -18.22 -3.49
CA PRO A 69 15.40 -18.15 -4.01
C PRO A 69 15.52 -18.85 -5.36
N ASP A 70 16.26 -18.21 -6.27
CA ASP A 70 16.54 -18.71 -7.63
C ASP A 70 15.30 -18.91 -8.52
N LEU A 71 14.18 -18.31 -8.13
CA LEU A 71 12.96 -18.23 -8.91
C LEU A 71 12.49 -16.78 -9.03
N GLU A 72 12.00 -16.20 -7.95
CA GLU A 72 11.44 -14.84 -7.98
C GLU A 72 11.23 -14.21 -6.60
N VAL A 73 11.14 -12.88 -6.59
CA VAL A 73 10.60 -12.09 -5.49
C VAL A 73 9.40 -11.31 -6.00
N VAL A 74 8.26 -11.46 -5.33
CA VAL A 74 7.02 -10.74 -5.65
C VAL A 74 6.74 -9.74 -4.54
N THR A 75 6.64 -8.47 -4.91
CA THR A 75 6.28 -7.37 -4.00
C THR A 75 4.96 -6.73 -4.41
N PHE A 76 4.27 -6.16 -3.45
CA PHE A 76 3.12 -5.30 -3.68
C PHE A 76 3.39 -3.92 -3.10
N THR A 77 3.09 -2.88 -3.88
CA THR A 77 3.26 -1.48 -3.51
C THR A 77 1.92 -0.76 -3.63
N LEU A 78 1.46 -0.17 -2.52
CA LEU A 78 0.35 0.76 -2.49
C LEU A 78 0.87 2.18 -2.76
N VAL A 79 0.32 2.85 -3.78
CA VAL A 79 0.64 4.24 -4.12
C VAL A 79 -0.40 5.15 -3.48
N LEU A 80 -0.04 5.77 -2.36
CA LEU A 80 -0.97 6.48 -1.52
C LEU A 80 -0.75 8.00 -1.57
N PRO A 81 -1.65 8.79 -2.18
CA PRO A 81 -1.53 10.24 -2.17
C PRO A 81 -1.79 10.80 -0.77
N ALA A 82 -1.40 12.06 -0.54
CA ALA A 82 -1.78 12.78 0.66
C ALA A 82 -3.29 13.03 0.65
N ILE A 83 -4.01 12.42 1.60
CA ILE A 83 -5.47 12.53 1.73
C ILE A 83 -5.79 13.20 3.06
N THR A 84 -6.65 14.21 3.02
CA THR A 84 -7.15 14.90 4.21
C THR A 84 -8.67 14.79 4.29
N VAL A 85 -9.16 14.61 5.51
CA VAL A 85 -10.59 14.54 5.84
C VAL A 85 -10.98 15.70 6.76
N THR A 86 -12.29 15.94 6.90
CA THR A 86 -12.81 17.05 7.71
C THR A 86 -13.00 16.67 9.16
N ASP A 87 -13.33 15.40 9.43
CA ASP A 87 -13.66 14.87 10.75
C ASP A 87 -13.03 13.50 10.97
N HIS A 88 -12.80 13.14 12.23
CA HIS A 88 -12.35 11.80 12.61
C HIS A 88 -13.44 10.75 12.39
N ASN A 89 -13.05 9.55 11.96
CA ASN A 89 -13.95 8.42 11.69
C ASN A 89 -15.09 8.72 10.70
N VAL A 90 -14.88 9.72 9.82
CA VAL A 90 -15.77 10.00 8.70
C VAL A 90 -15.01 9.63 7.43
N PRO A 91 -15.24 8.43 6.88
CA PRO A 91 -14.56 7.98 5.68
C PRO A 91 -14.99 8.80 4.46
N ILE A 92 -14.04 9.02 3.55
CA ILE A 92 -14.28 9.55 2.21
C ILE A 92 -13.88 8.51 1.17
N ASP A 93 -14.56 8.51 0.03
CA ASP A 93 -14.21 7.63 -1.08
C ASP A 93 -12.90 8.08 -1.73
N VAL A 94 -12.04 7.11 -2.03
CA VAL A 94 -10.75 7.33 -2.68
C VAL A 94 -10.49 6.26 -3.73
N GLU A 95 -9.66 6.64 -4.71
CA GLU A 95 -9.15 5.75 -5.75
C GLU A 95 -7.63 5.90 -5.80
N VAL A 96 -6.92 4.78 -5.71
CA VAL A 96 -5.45 4.73 -5.65
C VAL A 96 -4.92 3.57 -6.47
N ALA A 97 -3.61 3.55 -6.75
CA ALA A 97 -2.98 2.48 -7.50
C ALA A 97 -2.33 1.45 -6.57
N GLY A 98 -2.53 0.17 -6.87
CA GLY A 98 -1.71 -0.94 -6.40
C GLY A 98 -0.79 -1.43 -7.52
N ILE A 99 0.46 -1.75 -7.19
CA ILE A 99 1.46 -2.25 -8.14
C ILE A 99 2.03 -3.56 -7.59
N THR A 100 1.84 -4.65 -8.33
CA THR A 100 2.55 -5.91 -8.06
C THR A 100 3.78 -5.96 -8.96
N ALA A 101 4.95 -6.18 -8.37
CA ALA A 101 6.21 -6.30 -9.09
C ALA A 101 6.81 -7.71 -8.89
N THR A 102 7.04 -8.41 -10.00
CA THR A 102 7.73 -9.71 -10.00
C THR A 102 9.16 -9.51 -10.47
N HIS A 103 10.12 -9.88 -9.63
CA HIS A 103 11.56 -9.82 -9.89
C HIS A 103 12.09 -11.25 -10.01
N PRO A 104 12.29 -11.78 -11.22
CA PRO A 104 12.92 -13.08 -11.38
C PRO A 104 14.32 -13.07 -10.76
N THR A 105 14.66 -14.13 -10.04
CA THR A 105 15.97 -14.30 -9.43
C THR A 105 16.67 -15.50 -10.03
N THR A 106 17.99 -15.43 -10.16
CA THR A 106 18.80 -16.53 -10.68
C THR A 106 20.22 -16.46 -10.12
N ILE A 107 20.80 -17.61 -9.80
CA ILE A 107 22.20 -17.75 -9.36
C ILE A 107 23.17 -17.17 -10.41
N ALA A 108 22.82 -17.23 -11.70
CA ALA A 108 23.67 -16.76 -12.80
C ALA A 108 23.74 -15.23 -12.92
N GLY A 109 22.94 -14.49 -12.13
CA GLY A 109 22.80 -13.04 -12.23
C GLY A 109 21.80 -12.58 -13.29
N PRO A 110 21.44 -11.28 -13.29
CA PRO A 110 20.41 -10.74 -14.17
C PRO A 110 20.79 -10.88 -15.65
N GLY A 111 19.91 -11.47 -16.46
CA GLY A 111 20.06 -11.56 -17.91
C GLY A 111 19.81 -10.21 -18.61
N PRO A 112 19.97 -10.11 -19.94
CA PRO A 112 19.63 -8.88 -20.66
C PRO A 112 18.11 -8.63 -20.67
N GLY A 113 17.70 -7.36 -20.59
CA GLY A 113 16.30 -6.94 -20.74
C GLY A 113 15.64 -6.42 -19.46
N GLN A 114 14.31 -6.35 -19.45
CA GLN A 114 13.51 -5.95 -18.30
C GLN A 114 13.67 -6.97 -17.15
N GLN A 115 14.07 -6.47 -15.97
CA GLN A 115 14.34 -7.32 -14.80
C GLN A 115 13.16 -7.42 -13.83
N ALA A 116 12.14 -6.57 -13.99
CA ALA A 116 10.96 -6.55 -13.15
C ALA A 116 9.72 -6.39 -14.01
N PHE A 117 8.70 -7.20 -13.76
CA PHE A 117 7.41 -7.12 -14.46
C PHE A 117 6.37 -6.54 -13.53
N TYR A 118 5.55 -5.63 -14.06
CA TYR A 118 4.57 -4.90 -13.26
C TYR A 118 3.14 -5.26 -13.69
N SER A 119 2.29 -5.52 -12.71
CA SER A 119 0.84 -5.54 -12.85
C SER A 119 0.25 -4.39 -12.04
N LEU A 120 -0.65 -3.63 -12.64
CA LEU A 120 -1.32 -2.50 -11.99
C LEU A 120 -2.76 -2.89 -11.68
N VAL A 121 -3.24 -2.46 -10.52
CA VAL A 121 -4.66 -2.54 -10.13
C VAL A 121 -5.12 -1.18 -9.63
N THR A 122 -6.31 -0.77 -10.04
CA THR A 122 -7.00 0.38 -9.44
C THR A 122 -7.73 -0.11 -8.20
N LEU A 123 -7.43 0.48 -7.05
CA LEU A 123 -8.04 0.16 -5.77
C LEU A 123 -8.98 1.31 -5.37
N ILE A 124 -10.23 0.96 -5.10
CA ILE A 124 -11.29 1.87 -4.68
C ILE A 124 -11.74 1.49 -3.28
N GLY A 125 -12.00 2.48 -2.45
CA GLY A 125 -12.53 2.27 -1.12
C GLY A 125 -12.53 3.56 -0.32
N THR A 126 -12.18 3.47 0.95
CA THR A 126 -12.29 4.59 1.88
C THR A 126 -10.98 4.98 2.53
N ALA A 127 -10.83 6.27 2.78
CA ALA A 127 -9.79 6.85 3.62
C ALA A 127 -10.43 7.58 4.80
N GLU A 128 -9.91 7.39 6.01
CA GLU A 128 -10.37 8.09 7.20
C GLU A 128 -9.25 8.47 8.17
N ALA A 129 -9.51 9.44 9.04
CA ALA A 129 -8.68 9.77 10.18
C ALA A 129 -9.21 9.02 11.42
N ALA A 130 -8.73 7.81 11.62
CA ALA A 130 -9.08 6.96 12.74
C ALA A 130 -8.19 7.23 13.96
N VAL A 131 -8.75 6.98 15.14
CA VAL A 131 -8.12 7.22 16.44
C VAL A 131 -7.71 5.88 17.04
N PHE A 132 -6.40 5.64 17.17
CA PHE A 132 -5.82 4.43 17.76
C PHE A 132 -4.74 4.76 18.79
#